data_AF-A0A967ITF0-F1
#
_entry.id   AF-A0A967ITF0-F1
#
_cell.length_a   1.000
_cell.length_b   1.000
_cell.length_c   1.000
_cell.angle_alpha   90.00
_cell.angle_beta   90.00
_cell.angle_gamma   90.00
#
_symmetry.space_group_name_H-M   'P 1'
#
loop_
_entity.id
_entity.type
_entity.pdbx_description
1 polymer ?
#
loop_
_entity_poly.entity_id
_entity_poly.type
_entity_poly.pdbx_seq_one_letter_code
_entity_poly.pdbx_strand_id
1 'polypeptide(L)'
;MATVLLNLRHVPDDEAEEVRRLLEAHRIDYYETPPGPWGVSMGAIWLKDDAQRDEANRLIGEYQAERARKVRAAYEERKREGRSESFLGRIRQRPLQTLVYAAIIGFVVYFSVKPFFSLGQ
;
A
#
# COMPACT_ATOMS: atom_id res chain seq x y z
N MET A 1 19.88 -21.85 -16.22
CA MET A 1 18.55 -22.20 -15.68
C MET A 1 17.73 -20.93 -15.69
N ALA A 2 16.40 -20.99 -15.81
CA ALA A 2 15.58 -19.77 -15.79
C ALA A 2 15.44 -19.27 -14.35
N THR A 3 15.68 -17.97 -14.14
CA THR A 3 15.64 -17.34 -12.83
C THR A 3 14.43 -16.41 -12.75
N VAL A 4 13.65 -16.48 -11.66
CA VAL A 4 12.54 -15.55 -11.44
C VAL A 4 13.09 -14.16 -11.14
N LEU A 5 12.69 -13.15 -11.91
CA LEU A 5 13.04 -11.74 -11.66
C LEU A 5 12.00 -11.04 -10.82
N LEU A 6 10.72 -11.25 -11.15
CA LEU A 6 9.60 -10.60 -10.46
C LEU A 6 8.43 -11.58 -10.34
N ASN A 7 7.94 -11.74 -9.12
CA ASN A 7 6.70 -12.46 -8.85
C ASN A 7 5.54 -11.45 -8.94
N LEU A 8 4.59 -11.68 -9.85
CA LEU A 8 3.48 -10.74 -10.07
C LEU A 8 2.37 -10.87 -9.01
N ARG A 9 2.57 -11.68 -7.97
CA ARG A 9 1.68 -11.75 -6.81
C ARG A 9 1.69 -10.42 -6.07
N HIS A 10 0.53 -9.75 -6.04
CA HIS A 10 0.35 -8.44 -5.41
C HIS A 10 1.16 -7.29 -6.04
N VAL A 11 1.67 -7.48 -7.26
CA VAL A 11 2.32 -6.41 -8.02
C VAL A 11 1.24 -5.65 -8.80
N PRO A 12 1.12 -4.33 -8.62
CA PRO A 12 0.21 -3.52 -9.42
C PRO A 12 0.55 -3.59 -10.92
N ASP A 13 -0.47 -3.51 -11.78
CA ASP A 13 -0.27 -3.62 -13.23
C ASP A 13 0.68 -2.54 -13.79
N ASP A 14 0.67 -1.34 -13.20
CA ASP A 14 1.60 -0.25 -13.53
C ASP A 14 3.05 -0.60 -13.20
N GLU A 15 3.29 -1.28 -12.08
CA GLU A 15 4.63 -1.74 -11.68
C GLU A 15 5.14 -2.81 -12.63
N ALA A 16 4.29 -3.79 -12.96
CA ALA A 16 4.64 -4.83 -13.90
C ALA A 16 5.03 -4.23 -15.26
N GLU A 17 4.28 -3.24 -15.73
CA GLU A 17 4.56 -2.54 -16.98
C GLU A 17 5.83 -1.68 -16.93
N GLU A 18 6.10 -1.02 -15.81
CA GLU A 18 7.35 -0.30 -15.58
C GLU A 18 8.56 -1.24 -15.61
N VAL A 19 8.45 -2.44 -15.01
CA VAL A 19 9.51 -3.44 -15.04
C VAL A 19 9.70 -4.01 -16.45
N ARG A 20 8.62 -4.28 -17.21
CA ARG A 20 8.75 -4.70 -18.63
C ARG A 20 9.52 -3.67 -19.46
N ARG A 21 9.14 -2.39 -19.35
CA ARG A 21 9.85 -1.29 -20.03
C ARG A 21 11.31 -1.15 -19.59
N LEU A 22 11.59 -1.35 -18.30
CA LEU A 22 12.95 -1.32 -17.77
C LEU A 22 13.83 -2.41 -18.40
N LEU A 23 13.30 -3.64 -18.50
CA LEU A 23 13.99 -4.77 -19.10
C LEU A 23 14.20 -4.55 -20.61
N GLU A 24 13.19 -4.05 -21.32
CA GLU A 24 13.28 -3.72 -22.76
C GLU A 24 14.30 -2.63 -23.05
N ALA A 25 14.32 -1.56 -22.24
CA ALA A 25 15.27 -0.46 -22.39
C ALA A 25 16.73 -0.90 -22.24
N HIS A 26 16.98 -1.91 -21.42
CA HIS A 26 18.31 -2.49 -21.19
C HIS A 26 18.60 -3.72 -22.05
N ARG A 27 17.70 -4.06 -22.99
CA ARG A 27 17.77 -5.24 -23.86
C ARG A 27 17.94 -6.56 -23.09
N ILE A 28 17.26 -6.68 -21.96
CA ILE A 28 17.27 -7.89 -21.14
C ILE A 28 16.16 -8.82 -21.63
N ASP A 29 16.56 -10.01 -22.08
CA ASP A 29 15.63 -11.02 -22.56
C ASP A 29 14.83 -11.63 -21.39
N TYR A 30 13.51 -11.48 -21.43
CA TYR A 30 12.60 -12.04 -20.44
C TYR A 30 11.44 -12.81 -21.08
N TYR A 31 10.79 -13.65 -20.29
CA TYR A 31 9.51 -14.26 -20.64
C TYR A 31 8.57 -14.18 -19.45
N GLU A 32 7.26 -14.13 -19.72
CA GLU A 32 6.24 -14.03 -18.68
C GLU A 32 5.37 -15.27 -18.64
N THR A 33 5.06 -15.74 -17.44
CA THR A 33 3.99 -16.72 -17.24
C THR A 33 2.74 -15.97 -16.82
N PRO A 34 1.62 -16.08 -17.57
CA PRO A 34 0.38 -15.41 -17.19
C PRO A 34 -0.22 -16.04 -15.91
N PRO A 35 -1.01 -15.27 -15.13
CA PRO A 35 -1.74 -15.82 -14.01
C PRO A 35 -2.73 -16.88 -14.49
N GLY A 36 -2.90 -17.93 -13.68
CA GLY A 36 -3.80 -19.03 -14.00
C GLY A 36 -5.27 -18.59 -13.98
N PRO A 37 -6.17 -19.27 -14.71
CA PRO A 37 -7.60 -18.91 -14.80
C PRO A 37 -8.33 -18.83 -13.44
N TRP A 38 -7.82 -19.55 -12.44
CA TRP A 38 -8.40 -19.65 -11.10
C TRP A 38 -7.64 -18.84 -10.04
N GLY A 39 -6.68 -17.99 -10.45
CA GLY A 39 -5.88 -17.16 -9.54
C GLY A 39 -4.87 -17.92 -8.66
N VAL A 40 -4.69 -19.23 -8.87
CA VAL A 40 -3.79 -20.08 -8.06
C VAL A 40 -2.32 -19.89 -8.43
N SER A 41 -1.99 -19.82 -9.73
CA SER A 41 -0.68 -19.35 -10.18
C SER A 41 -0.74 -17.84 -10.35
N MET A 42 0.08 -17.14 -9.60
CA MET A 42 0.35 -15.73 -9.84
C MET A 42 1.47 -15.68 -10.86
N GLY A 43 1.28 -14.89 -11.92
CA GLY A 43 2.24 -14.81 -13.01
C GLY A 43 3.63 -14.40 -12.53
N ALA A 44 4.63 -14.55 -13.38
CA ALA A 44 5.99 -14.16 -13.06
C ALA A 44 6.73 -13.72 -14.31
N ILE A 45 7.64 -12.76 -14.15
CA ILE A 45 8.64 -12.37 -15.14
C ILE A 45 9.90 -13.16 -14.86
N TRP A 46 10.38 -13.86 -15.87
CA TRP A 46 11.51 -14.76 -15.81
C TRP A 46 12.64 -14.25 -16.70
N LEU A 47 13.87 -14.37 -16.22
CA LEU A 47 15.05 -14.12 -17.01
C LEU A 47 15.34 -15.30 -17.93
N LYS A 48 15.60 -15.01 -19.20
CA LYS A 48 15.96 -16.03 -20.20
C LYS A 48 17.46 -16.38 -20.16
N ASP A 49 18.30 -15.39 -19.95
CA ASP A 49 19.76 -15.51 -19.95
C ASP A 49 20.36 -15.22 -18.57
N ASP A 50 20.89 -16.25 -17.93
CA ASP A 50 21.46 -16.15 -16.57
C ASP A 50 22.72 -15.27 -16.51
N ALA A 51 23.39 -15.02 -17.65
CA ALA A 51 24.53 -14.10 -17.71
C ALA A 51 24.12 -12.65 -17.40
N GLN A 52 22.85 -12.31 -17.59
CA GLN A 52 22.30 -10.97 -17.37
C GLN A 52 21.65 -10.82 -15.99
N ARG A 53 21.73 -11.86 -15.15
CA ARG A 53 21.02 -11.91 -13.87
C ARG A 53 21.47 -10.82 -12.91
N ASP A 54 22.77 -10.61 -12.81
CA ASP A 54 23.32 -9.62 -11.87
C ASP A 54 22.96 -8.19 -12.30
N GLU A 55 22.95 -7.94 -13.62
CA GLU A 55 22.50 -6.67 -14.20
C GLU A 55 20.99 -6.44 -13.97
N ALA A 56 20.17 -7.45 -14.28
CA ALA A 56 18.72 -7.37 -14.09
C ALA A 56 18.34 -7.11 -12.62
N ASN A 57 18.99 -7.82 -11.68
CA ASN A 57 18.76 -7.62 -10.25
C ASN A 57 19.20 -6.23 -9.79
N ARG A 58 20.32 -5.71 -10.30
CA ARG A 58 20.77 -4.34 -9.99
C ARG A 58 19.73 -3.32 -10.45
N LEU A 59 19.29 -3.41 -11.70
CA LEU A 59 18.31 -2.48 -12.28
C LEU A 59 16.97 -2.50 -11.56
N ILE A 60 16.45 -3.69 -11.27
CA ILE A 60 15.20 -3.84 -10.50
C ILE A 60 15.38 -3.29 -9.09
N GLY A 61 16.52 -3.55 -8.43
CA GLY A 61 16.81 -3.03 -7.10
C GLY A 61 16.87 -1.49 -7.07
N GLU A 62 17.50 -0.87 -8.06
CA GLU A 62 17.56 0.59 -8.21
C GLU A 62 16.17 1.20 -8.43
N TYR A 63 15.39 0.60 -9.33
CA TYR A 63 14.01 0.99 -9.59
C TYR A 63 13.14 0.92 -8.32
N GLN A 64 13.21 -0.19 -7.58
CA GLN A 64 12.43 -0.37 -6.35
C GLN A 64 12.85 0.64 -5.27
N ALA A 65 14.15 0.91 -5.14
CA ALA A 65 14.65 1.93 -4.22
C ALA A 65 14.14 3.33 -4.61
N GLU A 66 14.11 3.65 -5.90
CA GLU A 66 13.57 4.93 -6.38
C GLU A 66 12.07 5.06 -6.11
N ARG A 67 11.30 4.01 -6.40
CA ARG A 67 9.85 3.95 -6.14
C ARG A 67 9.55 4.15 -4.65
N ALA A 68 10.29 3.46 -3.77
CA ALA A 68 10.17 3.63 -2.32
C ALA A 68 10.49 5.07 -1.85
N ARG A 69 11.54 5.69 -2.42
CA ARG A 69 11.87 7.10 -2.14
C ARG A 69 10.74 8.05 -2.56
N LYS A 70 10.15 7.86 -3.75
CA LYS A 70 9.03 8.68 -4.24
C LYS A 70 7.81 8.58 -3.32
N VAL A 71 7.42 7.35 -2.94
CA VAL A 71 6.28 7.13 -2.03
C VAL A 71 6.52 7.79 -0.67
N ARG A 72 7.74 7.65 -0.12
CA ARG A 72 8.08 8.28 1.17
C ARG A 72 8.11 9.80 1.08
N ALA A 73 8.64 10.37 -0.01
CA ALA A 73 8.62 11.81 -0.24
C ALA A 73 7.18 12.35 -0.34
N ALA A 74 6.32 11.68 -1.11
CA ALA A 74 4.91 12.03 -1.22
C ALA A 74 4.17 11.93 0.14
N TYR A 75 4.52 10.95 0.97
CA TYR A 75 3.98 10.84 2.33
C TYR A 75 4.43 12.01 3.22
N GLU A 76 5.72 12.35 3.21
CA GLU A 76 6.25 13.49 3.98
C GLU A 76 5.68 14.84 3.50
N GLU A 77 5.47 15.00 2.20
CA GLU A 77 4.81 16.19 1.63
C GLU A 77 3.36 16.30 2.13
N ARG A 78 2.57 15.22 2.04
CA ARG A 78 1.21 15.18 2.60
C ARG A 78 1.18 15.45 4.10
N LYS A 79 2.18 14.98 4.84
CA LYS A 79 2.32 15.25 6.27
C LYS A 79 2.62 16.73 6.54
N ARG A 80 3.51 17.35 5.75
CA ARG A 80 3.87 18.78 5.84
C ARG A 80 2.71 19.70 5.46
N GLU A 81 1.92 19.31 4.47
CA GLU A 81 0.71 20.02 4.05
C GLU A 81 -0.44 19.89 5.06
N GLY A 82 -0.25 19.21 6.19
CA GLY A 82 -1.28 19.01 7.21
C GLY A 82 -2.40 18.06 6.78
N ARG A 83 -2.21 17.30 5.68
CA ARG A 83 -3.15 16.29 5.17
C ARG A 83 -3.11 14.97 5.93
N SER A 84 -2.25 14.83 6.93
CA SER A 84 -2.60 13.97 8.05
C SER A 84 -3.68 14.71 8.86
N GLU A 85 -4.94 14.53 8.47
CA GLU A 85 -6.11 14.77 9.33
C GLU A 85 -6.02 13.83 10.56
N SER A 86 -4.98 14.00 11.38
CA SER A 86 -4.93 13.46 12.72
C SER A 86 -6.16 14.02 13.38
N PHE A 87 -7.13 13.18 13.73
CA PHE A 87 -8.37 13.42 14.47
C PHE A 87 -8.59 14.82 15.07
N LEU A 88 -7.60 15.43 15.72
CA LEU A 88 -7.55 16.85 16.13
C LEU A 88 -7.88 17.88 15.01
N GLY A 89 -7.44 17.67 13.77
CA GLY A 89 -7.76 18.54 12.62
C GLY A 89 -9.26 18.54 12.32
N ARG A 90 -9.90 17.38 12.41
CA ARG A 90 -11.36 17.22 12.23
C ARG A 90 -12.16 17.83 13.39
N ILE A 91 -11.67 17.69 14.63
CA ILE A 91 -12.24 18.34 15.83
C ILE A 91 -12.22 19.87 15.68
N ARG A 92 -11.14 20.43 15.13
CA ARG A 92 -10.96 21.88 14.97
C ARG A 92 -11.75 22.46 13.79
N GLN A 93 -11.96 21.66 12.73
CA GLN A 93 -12.76 22.07 11.57
C GLN A 93 -14.28 22.02 11.82
N ARG A 94 -14.78 21.11 12.68
CA ARG A 94 -16.22 21.00 13.00
C ARG A 94 -16.49 20.77 14.50
N PRO A 95 -16.14 21.73 15.37
CA PRO A 95 -16.25 21.56 16.82
C PRO A 95 -17.68 21.28 17.29
N LEU A 96 -18.69 21.86 16.65
CA LEU A 96 -20.09 21.67 17.01
C LEU A 96 -20.57 20.22 16.75
N GLN A 97 -20.23 19.64 15.60
CA GLN A 97 -20.62 18.26 15.27
C GLN A 97 -19.96 17.26 16.21
N THR A 98 -18.68 17.46 16.54
CA THR A 98 -17.98 16.62 17.52
C THR A 98 -18.63 16.69 18.90
N LEU A 99 -19.02 17.89 19.38
CA LEU A 99 -19.71 18.04 20.66
C LEU A 99 -21.07 17.34 20.69
N VAL A 100 -21.86 17.42 19.61
CA VAL A 100 -23.15 16.72 19.52
C VAL A 100 -22.96 15.21 19.58
N TYR A 101 -22.02 14.65 18.82
CA TYR A 101 -21.74 13.21 18.89
C TYR A 101 -21.23 12.78 20.26
N ALA A 102 -20.35 13.56 20.91
CA ALA A 102 -19.88 13.29 22.26
C ALA A 102 -21.03 13.31 23.29
N ALA A 103 -21.96 14.26 23.16
CA ALA A 103 -23.15 14.35 24.01
C ALA A 103 -24.08 13.13 23.81
N ILE A 104 -24.29 12.70 22.57
CA ILE A 104 -25.09 11.50 22.27
C ILE A 104 -24.44 10.25 22.86
N ILE A 105 -23.13 10.06 22.67
CA ILE A 105 -22.40 8.92 23.24
C ILE A 105 -22.50 8.96 24.77
N GLY A 106 -22.28 10.12 25.40
CA GLY A 106 -22.42 10.29 26.85
C GLY A 106 -23.83 9.98 27.34
N PHE A 107 -24.86 10.40 26.60
CA PHE A 107 -26.25 10.09 26.93
C PHE A 107 -26.54 8.59 26.83
N VAL A 108 -26.09 7.93 25.75
CA VAL A 108 -26.25 6.48 25.58
C VAL A 108 -25.51 5.71 26.69
N VAL A 109 -24.27 6.07 27.00
CA VAL A 109 -23.50 5.46 28.09
C VAL A 109 -24.19 5.68 29.43
N TYR A 110 -24.65 6.91 29.72
CA TYR A 110 -25.36 7.22 30.96
C TYR A 110 -26.62 6.35 31.10
N PHE A 111 -27.48 6.29 30.07
CA PHE A 111 -28.68 5.48 30.10
C PHE A 111 -28.40 3.98 30.13
N SER A 112 -27.32 3.53 29.49
CA SER A 112 -26.92 2.12 29.47
C SER A 112 -26.35 1.65 30.81
N VAL A 113 -25.60 2.50 31.50
CA VAL A 113 -24.89 2.16 32.75
C VAL A 113 -25.73 2.45 34.00
N LYS A 114 -26.64 3.43 33.95
CA LYS A 114 -27.60 3.74 35.02
C LYS A 114 -28.36 2.51 35.57
N PRO A 115 -28.94 1.61 34.76
CA PRO A 115 -29.66 0.45 35.30
C PRO A 115 -28.73 -0.51 36.05
N PHE A 116 -27.47 -0.66 35.64
CA PHE A 116 -26.50 -1.54 36.32
C PHE A 116 -26.11 -1.00 37.70
N PHE A 117 -25.95 0.32 37.86
CA PHE A 117 -25.72 0.91 39.19
C PHE A 117 -26.99 0.90 40.06
N SER A 118 -28.16 0.98 39.44
CA SER A 118 -29.46 0.90 40.14
C SER A 118 -29.84 -0.51 40.60
N LEU A 119 -29.21 -1.56 40.08
CA LEU A 119 -29.43 -2.96 40.48
C LEU A 119 -28.47 -3.44 41.59
N GLY A 120 -27.50 -2.59 41.97
CA GLY A 120 -26.50 -2.88 43.00
C GLY A 120 -26.78 -2.25 44.37
N GLN A 121 -27.91 -1.56 44.55
CA GLN A 121 -28.48 -1.14 45.84
C GLN A 121 -29.75 -1.96 46.11
#